data_AF-A0A0Q7B3E0-F1
#
_entry.id   AF-A0A0Q7B3E0-F1
#
_cell.length_a   1.000
_cell.length_b   1.000
_cell.length_c   1.000
_cell.angle_alpha   90.00
_cell.angle_beta   90.00
_cell.angle_gamma   90.00
#
_symmetry.space_group_name_H-M   'P 1'
#
loop_
_entity.id
_entity.type
_entity.pdbx_description
1 polymer ?
#
loop_
_entity_poly.entity_id
_entity_poly.type
_entity_poly.pdbx_seq_one_letter_code
_entity_poly.pdbx_strand_id
1 'polypeptide(L)'
;MEPTLRAADTPGLAADDRLEVQAMANPFHFERSVDAELAARIVEAINRMGGAGEVAERCYQQSLDALARRGKEVVHALAEEAGRLADDRYLDRWALVQLMAELKHESALDPLDKLLSSRMPEERSADPHSFTTAGEEVMIRTTAVEAVTRLAADGSQRACELLLRHASHENFSVRRAAIQGYLAHGGEKAEETLRQALPERDHFILAIRRIDVRKAPQAQGGLYLKSKERDVPAHDLNPSSGCGTDGQGGGKDGDEKDGNGDCDCKH
;
A
#
# COMPACT_ATOMS: atom_id res chain seq x y z
N MET A 1 49.02 -16.00 -26.02
CA MET A 1 47.76 -16.70 -25.71
C MET A 1 47.19 -16.04 -24.47
N GLU A 2 46.21 -15.18 -24.64
CA GLU A 2 45.55 -14.48 -23.51
C GLU A 2 44.42 -15.35 -22.95
N PRO A 3 44.30 -15.47 -21.62
CA PRO A 3 43.22 -16.21 -20.98
C PRO A 3 41.93 -15.39 -21.02
N THR A 4 40.90 -15.96 -21.62
CA THR A 4 39.56 -15.37 -21.66
C THR A 4 38.95 -15.42 -20.25
N LEU A 5 38.87 -14.26 -19.60
CA LEU A 5 38.15 -14.07 -18.34
C LEU A 5 36.66 -14.38 -18.55
N ARG A 6 36.23 -15.56 -18.10
CA ARG A 6 34.80 -15.91 -18.02
C ARG A 6 34.16 -15.07 -16.91
N ALA A 7 33.24 -14.18 -17.29
CA ALA A 7 32.32 -13.53 -16.36
C ALA A 7 31.42 -14.62 -15.74
N ALA A 8 31.56 -14.88 -14.44
CA ALA A 8 31.11 -16.13 -13.81
C ALA A 8 30.13 -15.97 -12.63
N ASP A 9 29.40 -14.85 -12.49
CA ASP A 9 28.52 -14.66 -11.32
C ASP A 9 27.05 -14.30 -11.62
N THR A 10 26.63 -14.24 -12.88
CA THR A 10 25.19 -14.09 -13.19
C THR A 10 24.59 -15.47 -13.42
N PRO A 11 23.64 -15.95 -12.59
CA PRO A 11 22.87 -17.15 -12.89
C PRO A 11 22.21 -17.00 -14.26
N GLY A 12 22.52 -17.92 -15.19
CA GLY A 12 21.83 -17.98 -16.48
C GLY A 12 20.51 -18.69 -16.30
N LEU A 13 19.41 -18.09 -16.78
CA LEU A 13 18.14 -18.78 -16.94
C LEU A 13 18.34 -19.94 -17.91
N ALA A 14 18.08 -21.16 -17.46
CA ALA A 14 18.16 -22.33 -18.31
C ALA A 14 16.99 -22.32 -19.31
N ALA A 15 17.15 -22.95 -20.48
CA ALA A 15 16.11 -22.99 -21.52
C ALA A 15 14.82 -23.71 -21.06
N ASP A 16 14.89 -24.43 -19.94
CA ASP A 16 13.84 -25.17 -19.28
C ASP A 16 13.34 -24.53 -17.97
N ASP A 17 13.85 -23.36 -17.57
CA ASP A 17 13.31 -22.59 -16.44
C ASP A 17 11.92 -22.03 -16.81
N ARG A 18 10.88 -22.83 -16.55
CA ARG A 18 9.48 -22.42 -16.67
C ARG A 18 8.92 -22.13 -15.29
N LEU A 19 8.34 -20.94 -15.13
CA LEU A 19 7.52 -20.63 -13.97
C LEU A 19 6.20 -21.42 -14.07
N GLU A 20 6.03 -22.42 -13.21
CA GLU A 20 4.75 -23.11 -13.06
C GLU A 20 3.83 -22.27 -12.18
N VAL A 21 2.71 -21.83 -12.76
CA VAL A 21 1.67 -21.12 -12.01
C VAL A 21 0.75 -22.15 -11.37
N GLN A 22 0.87 -22.34 -10.06
CA GLN A 22 -0.04 -23.19 -9.30
C GLN A 22 -1.24 -22.37 -8.81
N ALA A 23 -2.45 -22.77 -9.22
CA ALA A 23 -3.68 -22.21 -8.65
C ALA A 23 -3.87 -22.78 -7.22
N MET A 24 -3.76 -21.91 -6.22
CA MET A 24 -4.08 -22.26 -4.83
C MET A 24 -5.54 -21.91 -4.53
N ALA A 25 -6.19 -22.71 -3.68
CA ALA A 25 -7.49 -22.34 -3.13
C ALA A 25 -7.36 -21.05 -2.31
N ASN A 26 -8.31 -20.12 -2.46
CA ASN A 26 -8.31 -18.90 -1.66
C ASN A 26 -8.53 -19.26 -0.18
N PRO A 27 -7.81 -18.64 0.76
CA PRO A 27 -7.86 -19.00 2.18
C PRO A 27 -8.99 -18.31 2.94
N PHE A 28 -9.84 -17.54 2.27
CA PHE A 28 -10.82 -16.67 2.90
C PHE A 28 -12.19 -17.32 2.94
N HIS A 29 -12.85 -17.27 4.10
CA HIS A 29 -14.14 -17.90 4.33
C HIS A 29 -15.16 -16.88 4.87
N PHE A 30 -15.72 -16.05 3.99
CA PHE A 30 -16.69 -15.00 4.35
C PHE A 30 -18.12 -15.49 4.64
N GLU A 31 -18.33 -16.80 4.83
CA GLU A 31 -19.62 -17.50 4.76
C GLU A 31 -20.72 -16.99 5.72
N ARG A 32 -20.38 -16.21 6.75
CA ARG A 32 -21.33 -15.73 7.76
C ARG A 32 -21.69 -14.24 7.63
N SER A 33 -20.90 -13.48 6.88
CA SER A 33 -20.90 -12.02 6.97
C SER A 33 -21.51 -11.35 5.74
N VAL A 34 -21.43 -12.02 4.58
CA VAL A 34 -21.86 -11.48 3.28
C VAL A 34 -22.40 -12.58 2.37
N ASP A 35 -23.16 -12.18 1.36
CA ASP A 35 -23.57 -13.09 0.29
C ASP A 35 -22.38 -13.56 -0.57
N ALA A 36 -22.58 -14.66 -1.31
CA ALA A 36 -21.54 -15.30 -2.12
C ALA A 36 -20.99 -14.37 -3.22
N GLU A 37 -21.80 -13.46 -3.76
CA GLU A 37 -21.36 -12.53 -4.80
C GLU A 37 -20.40 -11.48 -4.21
N LEU A 38 -20.75 -10.89 -3.07
CA LEU A 38 -19.89 -9.94 -2.39
C LEU A 38 -18.60 -10.60 -1.89
N ALA A 39 -18.69 -11.82 -1.35
CA ALA A 39 -17.50 -12.61 -0.99
C ALA A 39 -16.55 -12.80 -2.19
N ALA A 40 -17.08 -13.18 -3.35
CA ALA A 40 -16.29 -13.34 -4.57
C ALA A 40 -15.64 -12.02 -5.02
N ARG A 41 -16.33 -10.89 -4.90
CA ARG A 41 -15.78 -9.56 -5.22
C ARG A 41 -14.66 -9.15 -4.26
N ILE A 42 -14.78 -9.48 -2.97
CA ILE A 42 -13.72 -9.23 -1.98
C ILE A 42 -12.47 -10.05 -2.33
N VAL A 43 -12.63 -11.34 -2.60
CA VAL A 43 -11.52 -12.22 -3.01
C VAL A 43 -10.86 -11.72 -4.30
N GLU A 44 -11.66 -11.29 -5.28
CA GLU A 44 -11.13 -10.71 -6.52
C GLU A 44 -10.29 -9.45 -6.25
N ALA A 45 -10.76 -8.52 -5.40
CA ALA A 45 -10.00 -7.33 -5.05
C ALA A 45 -8.66 -7.69 -4.37
N ILE A 46 -8.65 -8.68 -3.47
CA ILE A 46 -7.42 -9.17 -2.83
C ILE A 46 -6.46 -9.76 -3.87
N ASN A 47 -6.95 -10.57 -4.81
CA ASN A 47 -6.13 -11.13 -5.88
C ASN A 47 -5.54 -10.03 -6.79
N ARG A 48 -6.30 -8.97 -7.05
CA ARG A 48 -5.86 -7.82 -7.87
C ARG A 48 -4.82 -6.95 -7.17
N MET A 49 -4.77 -6.95 -5.83
CA MET A 49 -3.77 -6.22 -5.05
C MET A 49 -2.33 -6.66 -5.39
N GLY A 50 -2.12 -7.93 -5.76
CA GLY A 50 -0.84 -8.47 -6.22
C GLY A 50 -0.64 -8.46 -7.74
N GLY A 51 -1.52 -7.80 -8.50
CA GLY A 51 -1.47 -7.80 -9.96
C GLY A 51 -0.26 -7.07 -10.53
N ALA A 52 0.22 -7.52 -11.69
CA ALA A 52 1.31 -6.88 -12.44
C ALA A 52 0.91 -6.59 -13.90
N GLY A 53 1.58 -5.63 -14.54
CA GLY A 53 1.35 -5.21 -15.92
C GLY A 53 0.60 -3.87 -16.06
N GLU A 54 0.50 -3.36 -17.28
CA GLU A 54 0.01 -1.99 -17.57
C GLU A 54 -1.43 -1.72 -17.12
N VAL A 55 -2.24 -2.77 -16.97
CA VAL A 55 -3.66 -2.67 -16.60
C VAL A 55 -3.94 -3.06 -15.15
N ALA A 56 -2.95 -3.53 -14.39
CA ALA A 56 -3.15 -4.08 -13.05
C ALA A 56 -3.79 -3.07 -12.09
N GLU A 57 -3.23 -1.87 -12.03
CA GLU A 57 -3.74 -0.77 -11.20
C GLU A 57 -5.19 -0.42 -11.57
N ARG A 58 -5.50 -0.30 -12.87
CA ARG A 58 -6.86 0.02 -13.33
C ARG A 58 -7.86 -1.06 -12.90
N CYS A 59 -7.51 -2.32 -13.04
CA CYS A 59 -8.36 -3.44 -12.61
C CYS A 59 -8.55 -3.46 -11.08
N TYR A 60 -7.51 -3.11 -10.32
CA TYR A 60 -7.61 -3.02 -8.87
C TYR A 60 -8.55 -1.89 -8.44
N GLN A 61 -8.40 -0.69 -9.02
CA GLN A 61 -9.29 0.45 -8.74
C GLN A 61 -10.75 0.15 -9.08
N GLN A 62 -11.01 -0.50 -10.23
CA GLN A 62 -12.37 -0.95 -10.59
C GLN A 62 -12.96 -1.92 -9.56
N SER A 63 -12.13 -2.76 -8.96
CA SER A 63 -12.55 -3.69 -7.90
C SER A 63 -12.89 -2.93 -6.61
N LEU A 64 -12.08 -1.93 -6.24
CA LEU A 64 -12.35 -1.07 -5.09
C LEU A 64 -13.66 -0.27 -5.26
N ASP A 65 -13.88 0.34 -6.43
CA ASP A 65 -15.11 1.08 -6.73
C ASP A 65 -16.37 0.20 -6.61
N ALA A 66 -16.26 -1.06 -7.01
CA ALA A 66 -17.35 -2.02 -6.88
C ALA A 66 -17.66 -2.35 -5.41
N LEU A 67 -16.63 -2.48 -4.56
CA LEU A 67 -16.77 -2.75 -3.13
C LEU A 67 -17.26 -1.53 -2.34
N ALA A 68 -16.84 -0.31 -2.71
CA ALA A 68 -17.16 0.92 -2.00
C ALA A 68 -18.67 1.16 -1.85
N ARG A 69 -19.50 0.67 -2.80
CA ARG A 69 -20.97 0.75 -2.74
C ARG A 69 -21.58 0.04 -1.53
N ARG A 70 -20.89 -0.97 -1.00
CA ARG A 70 -21.26 -1.72 0.22
C ARG A 70 -20.16 -1.61 1.28
N GLY A 71 -19.43 -0.49 1.31
CA GLY A 71 -18.21 -0.31 2.10
C GLY A 71 -18.33 -0.71 3.57
N LYS A 72 -19.43 -0.32 4.24
CA LYS A 72 -19.67 -0.72 5.65
C LYS A 72 -19.71 -2.23 5.85
N GLU A 73 -20.44 -2.93 4.98
CA GLU A 73 -20.62 -4.37 5.05
C GLU A 73 -19.33 -5.11 4.70
N VAL A 74 -18.62 -4.63 3.67
CA VAL A 74 -17.30 -5.15 3.28
C VAL A 74 -16.32 -5.01 4.43
N VAL A 75 -16.20 -3.84 5.05
CA VAL A 75 -15.31 -3.62 6.20
C VAL A 75 -15.63 -4.56 7.36
N HIS A 76 -16.92 -4.78 7.64
CA HIS A 76 -17.31 -5.73 8.68
C HIS A 76 -16.84 -7.15 8.37
N ALA A 77 -17.06 -7.62 7.14
CA ALA A 77 -16.61 -8.93 6.68
C ALA A 77 -15.08 -9.08 6.72
N LEU A 78 -14.34 -8.05 6.29
CA LEU A 78 -12.87 -8.03 6.37
C LEU A 78 -12.37 -8.11 7.80
N ALA A 79 -12.98 -7.36 8.72
CA ALA A 79 -12.61 -7.38 10.13
C ALA A 79 -12.90 -8.72 10.82
N GLU A 80 -14.04 -9.35 10.49
CA GLU A 80 -14.37 -10.67 11.01
C GLU A 80 -13.43 -11.74 10.46
N GLU A 81 -13.10 -11.71 9.17
CA GLU A 81 -12.14 -12.63 8.56
C GLU A 81 -10.75 -12.46 9.17
N ALA A 82 -10.26 -11.22 9.29
CA ALA A 82 -8.94 -10.92 9.83
C ALA A 82 -8.78 -11.36 11.29
N GLY A 83 -9.86 -11.31 12.07
CA GLY A 83 -9.88 -11.79 13.45
C GLY A 83 -9.96 -13.31 13.60
N ARG A 84 -10.29 -14.06 12.54
CA ARG A 84 -10.35 -15.53 12.54
C ARG A 84 -9.06 -16.19 12.07
N LEU A 85 -8.32 -15.54 11.19
CA LEU A 85 -7.06 -16.07 10.67
C LEU A 85 -6.02 -16.21 11.80
N ALA A 86 -5.26 -17.30 11.75
CA ALA A 86 -4.18 -17.55 12.69
C ALA A 86 -3.00 -16.56 12.48
N ASP A 87 -2.21 -16.34 13.53
CA ASP A 87 -1.10 -15.38 13.52
C ASP A 87 -0.07 -15.66 12.41
N ASP A 88 0.12 -16.93 12.04
CA ASP A 88 1.05 -17.38 10.98
C ASP A 88 0.53 -17.13 9.56
N ARG A 89 -0.72 -16.71 9.40
CA ARG A 89 -1.32 -16.26 8.14
C ARG A 89 -1.08 -14.76 7.92
N TYR A 90 0.16 -14.30 8.14
CA TYR A 90 0.53 -12.90 8.10
C TYR A 90 0.08 -12.19 6.80
N LEU A 91 0.43 -12.75 5.64
CA LEU A 91 0.13 -12.12 4.35
C LEU A 91 -1.38 -11.95 4.13
N ASP A 92 -2.18 -12.93 4.53
CA ASP A 92 -3.64 -12.87 4.42
C ASP A 92 -4.23 -11.83 5.36
N ARG A 93 -3.80 -11.82 6.64
CA ARG A 93 -4.23 -10.83 7.64
C ARG A 93 -3.86 -9.41 7.19
N TRP A 94 -2.64 -9.23 6.68
CA TRP A 94 -2.17 -7.97 6.15
C TRP A 94 -3.00 -7.52 4.94
N ALA A 95 -3.28 -8.41 3.98
CA ALA A 95 -4.08 -8.07 2.80
C ALA A 95 -5.50 -7.58 3.17
N LEU A 96 -6.13 -8.21 4.17
CA LEU A 96 -7.45 -7.77 4.66
C LEU A 96 -7.39 -6.37 5.28
N VAL A 97 -6.35 -6.06 6.08
CA VAL A 97 -6.16 -4.73 6.67
C VAL A 97 -5.79 -3.69 5.62
N GLN A 98 -4.96 -4.04 4.64
CA GLN A 98 -4.64 -3.18 3.50
C GLN A 98 -5.89 -2.86 2.70
N LEU A 99 -6.76 -3.83 2.44
CA LEU A 99 -8.02 -3.58 1.73
C LEU A 99 -8.95 -2.65 2.54
N MET A 100 -9.01 -2.80 3.87
CA MET A 100 -9.71 -1.82 4.72
C MET A 100 -9.12 -0.40 4.59
N ALA A 101 -7.80 -0.29 4.47
CA ALA A 101 -7.10 0.99 4.27
C ALA A 101 -7.41 1.64 2.91
N GLU A 102 -7.53 0.84 1.85
CA GLU A 102 -7.85 1.32 0.50
C GLU A 102 -9.32 1.71 0.35
N LEU A 103 -10.24 1.05 1.07
CA LEU A 103 -11.66 1.41 1.05
C LEU A 103 -11.98 2.75 1.72
N LYS A 104 -11.09 3.24 2.61
CA LYS A 104 -11.23 4.53 3.33
C LYS A 104 -12.63 4.78 3.91
N HIS A 105 -13.27 3.72 4.40
CA HIS A 105 -14.63 3.80 4.91
C HIS A 105 -14.61 3.99 6.43
N GLU A 106 -15.40 4.93 6.96
CA GLU A 106 -15.35 5.33 8.38
C GLU A 106 -15.67 4.18 9.35
N SER A 107 -16.47 3.19 8.92
CA SER A 107 -16.74 1.99 9.72
C SER A 107 -15.50 1.14 10.01
N ALA A 108 -14.35 1.41 9.37
CA ALA A 108 -13.10 0.73 9.64
C ALA A 108 -12.46 1.20 10.96
N LEU A 109 -12.83 2.36 11.50
CA LEU A 109 -12.20 2.91 12.71
C LEU A 109 -12.35 1.97 13.92
N ASP A 110 -13.52 1.36 14.12
CA ASP A 110 -13.75 0.40 15.21
C ASP A 110 -12.89 -0.87 15.11
N PRO A 111 -12.87 -1.62 13.99
CA PRO A 111 -12.02 -2.79 13.88
C PRO A 111 -10.53 -2.45 13.88
N LEU A 112 -10.12 -1.30 13.33
CA LEU A 112 -8.73 -0.85 13.38
C LEU A 112 -8.32 -0.51 14.82
N ASP A 113 -9.15 0.19 15.59
CA ASP A 113 -8.89 0.47 17.02
C ASP A 113 -8.79 -0.81 17.84
N LYS A 114 -9.68 -1.79 17.57
CA LYS A 114 -9.63 -3.11 18.21
C LYS A 114 -8.32 -3.84 17.89
N LEU A 115 -7.88 -3.82 16.63
CA LEU A 115 -6.62 -4.45 16.22
C LEU A 115 -5.42 -3.79 16.94
N LEU A 116 -5.36 -2.46 16.92
CA LEU A 116 -4.30 -1.69 17.57
C LEU A 116 -4.27 -1.89 19.09
N SER A 117 -5.43 -2.05 19.72
CA SER A 117 -5.56 -2.24 21.17
C SER A 117 -5.39 -3.70 21.62
N SER A 118 -5.34 -4.66 20.69
CA SER A 118 -5.20 -6.07 21.02
C SER A 118 -3.79 -6.40 21.53
N ARG A 119 -3.63 -7.46 22.31
CA ARG A 119 -2.31 -7.92 22.77
C ARG A 119 -1.46 -8.35 21.57
N MET A 120 -0.19 -7.97 21.55
CA MET A 120 0.78 -8.48 20.58
C MET A 120 0.91 -10.02 20.71
N PRO A 121 0.95 -10.78 19.60
CA PRO A 121 1.19 -12.21 19.64
C PRO A 121 2.58 -12.51 20.21
N GLU A 122 2.71 -13.67 20.84
CA GLU A 122 4.00 -14.14 21.34
C GLU A 122 4.93 -14.50 20.19
N GLU A 123 6.23 -14.26 20.37
CA GLU A 123 7.22 -14.57 19.35
C GLU A 123 7.35 -16.09 19.17
N ARG A 124 7.21 -16.55 17.92
CA ARG A 124 7.29 -17.98 17.57
C ARG A 124 8.52 -18.33 16.76
N SER A 125 9.20 -17.35 16.14
CA SER A 125 10.45 -17.62 15.43
C SER A 125 11.58 -17.86 16.42
N ALA A 126 12.30 -18.97 16.20
CA ALA A 126 13.56 -19.25 16.88
C ALA A 126 14.76 -18.61 16.18
N ASP A 127 14.60 -18.15 14.93
CA ASP A 127 15.66 -17.55 14.12
C ASP A 127 15.58 -16.01 14.19
N PRO A 128 16.57 -15.33 14.79
CA PRO A 128 16.60 -13.86 14.84
C PRO A 128 16.81 -13.20 13.48
N HIS A 129 17.18 -13.96 12.44
CA HIS A 129 17.39 -13.45 11.08
C HIS A 129 16.19 -13.69 10.15
N SER A 130 15.17 -14.42 10.59
CA SER A 130 13.93 -14.60 9.83
C SER A 130 12.92 -13.49 10.10
N PHE A 131 11.81 -13.49 9.35
CA PHE A 131 10.62 -12.75 9.76
C PHE A 131 10.14 -13.29 11.11
N THR A 132 9.87 -12.38 12.04
CA THR A 132 9.44 -12.71 13.40
C THR A 132 7.94 -12.46 13.52
N THR A 133 7.22 -13.25 14.31
CA THR A 133 5.77 -13.10 14.47
C THR A 133 5.42 -11.71 15.02
N ALA A 134 6.25 -11.20 15.94
CA ALA A 134 6.09 -9.84 16.45
C ALA A 134 6.36 -8.77 15.37
N GLY A 135 7.36 -8.97 14.52
CA GLY A 135 7.69 -8.05 13.42
C GLY A 135 6.57 -7.98 12.37
N GLU A 136 6.02 -9.13 12.00
CA GLU A 136 4.88 -9.28 11.09
C GLU A 136 3.63 -8.59 11.66
N GLU A 137 3.30 -8.80 12.93
CA GLU A 137 2.18 -8.10 13.56
C GLU A 137 2.40 -6.57 13.61
N VAL A 138 3.63 -6.11 13.86
CA VAL A 138 3.96 -4.68 13.81
C VAL A 138 3.67 -4.11 12.42
N MET A 139 4.00 -4.83 11.35
CA MET A 139 3.69 -4.42 9.98
C MET A 139 2.18 -4.23 9.79
N ILE A 140 1.37 -5.23 10.18
CA ILE A 140 -0.10 -5.15 10.12
C ILE A 140 -0.62 -3.91 10.89
N ARG A 141 -0.13 -3.68 12.11
CA ARG A 141 -0.57 -2.55 12.94
C ARG A 141 -0.13 -1.20 12.39
N THR A 142 1.06 -1.10 11.80
CA THR A 142 1.47 0.13 11.13
C THR A 142 0.63 0.42 9.89
N THR A 143 0.22 -0.61 9.13
CA THR A 143 -0.78 -0.47 8.06
C THR A 143 -2.14 -0.02 8.60
N ALA A 144 -2.56 -0.52 9.76
CA ALA A 144 -3.79 -0.05 10.41
C ALA A 144 -3.71 1.43 10.82
N VAL A 145 -2.57 1.88 11.37
CA VAL A 145 -2.35 3.31 11.65
C VAL A 145 -2.35 4.14 10.36
N GLU A 146 -1.81 3.62 9.26
CA GLU A 146 -1.89 4.29 7.96
C GLU A 146 -3.35 4.44 7.50
N ALA A 147 -4.18 3.41 7.65
CA ALA A 147 -5.60 3.48 7.34
C ALA A 147 -6.31 4.58 8.15
N VAL A 148 -6.06 4.64 9.46
CA VAL A 148 -6.59 5.71 10.33
C VAL A 148 -6.06 7.09 9.90
N THR A 149 -4.78 7.19 9.52
CA THR A 149 -4.17 8.44 9.03
C THR A 149 -4.83 8.93 7.75
N ARG A 150 -5.14 8.02 6.80
CA ARG A 150 -5.86 8.37 5.57
C ARG A 150 -7.27 8.90 5.86
N LEU A 151 -8.00 8.28 6.78
CA LEU A 151 -9.31 8.77 7.23
C LEU A 151 -9.23 10.14 7.92
N ALA A 152 -8.18 10.39 8.70
CA ALA A 152 -7.91 11.70 9.30
C ALA A 152 -7.61 12.76 8.21
N ALA A 153 -6.86 12.40 7.17
CA ALA A 153 -6.60 13.27 6.03
C ALA A 153 -7.88 13.66 5.27
N ASP A 154 -8.86 12.76 5.23
CA ASP A 154 -10.19 12.99 4.64
C ASP A 154 -11.14 13.76 5.59
N GLY A 155 -10.66 14.21 6.76
CA GLY A 155 -11.38 15.08 7.69
C GLY A 155 -12.08 14.37 8.86
N SER A 156 -11.86 13.07 9.06
CA SER A 156 -12.46 12.34 10.19
C SER A 156 -11.81 12.75 11.53
N GLN A 157 -12.54 13.51 12.35
CA GLN A 157 -12.10 13.87 13.70
C GLN A 157 -11.91 12.64 14.59
N ARG A 158 -12.79 11.63 14.45
CA ARG A 158 -12.68 10.37 15.17
C ARG A 158 -11.37 9.64 14.86
N ALA A 159 -10.90 9.71 13.61
CA ALA A 159 -9.61 9.17 13.23
C ALA A 159 -8.45 9.93 13.89
N CYS A 160 -8.50 11.27 13.95
CA CYS A 160 -7.52 12.08 14.70
C CYS A 160 -7.46 11.70 16.18
N GLU A 161 -8.62 11.54 16.83
CA GLU A 161 -8.70 11.09 18.23
C GLU A 161 -8.07 9.71 18.44
N LEU A 162 -8.29 8.77 17.51
CA LEU A 162 -7.66 7.46 17.55
C LEU A 162 -6.14 7.53 17.37
N LEU A 163 -5.64 8.37 16.46
CA LEU A 163 -4.19 8.58 16.30
C LEU A 163 -3.58 9.15 17.59
N LEU A 164 -4.25 10.11 18.24
CA LEU A 164 -3.79 10.65 19.52
C LEU A 164 -3.79 9.59 20.63
N ARG A 165 -4.83 8.76 20.71
CA ARG A 165 -4.89 7.64 21.68
C ARG A 165 -3.71 6.69 21.49
N HIS A 166 -3.46 6.29 20.24
CA HIS A 166 -2.38 5.35 19.90
C HIS A 166 -0.99 5.99 19.85
N ALA A 167 -0.87 7.31 20.07
CA ALA A 167 0.41 7.97 20.28
C ALA A 167 1.14 7.48 21.54
N SER A 168 0.45 6.80 22.46
CA SER A 168 1.05 6.16 23.65
C SER A 168 1.16 4.64 23.53
N HIS A 169 1.02 4.08 22.32
CA HIS A 169 1.08 2.63 22.10
C HIS A 169 2.40 2.03 22.60
N GLU A 170 2.39 0.81 23.14
CA GLU A 170 3.58 0.16 23.74
C GLU A 170 4.70 -0.06 22.72
N ASN A 171 4.34 -0.56 21.54
CA ASN A 171 5.27 -0.77 20.43
C ASN A 171 5.72 0.57 19.81
N PHE A 172 7.04 0.77 19.71
CA PHE A 172 7.64 2.00 19.21
C PHE A 172 7.23 2.34 17.77
N SER A 173 7.17 1.36 16.86
CA SER A 173 6.85 1.61 15.44
C SER A 173 5.40 2.08 15.28
N VAL A 174 4.46 1.45 15.98
CA VAL A 174 3.05 1.83 16.00
C VAL A 174 2.88 3.22 16.62
N ARG A 175 3.50 3.45 17.79
CA ARG A 175 3.52 4.76 18.47
C ARG A 175 4.04 5.86 17.57
N ARG A 176 5.19 5.64 16.92
CA ARG A 176 5.78 6.59 15.99
C ARG A 176 4.84 6.87 14.81
N ALA A 177 4.25 5.84 14.20
CA ALA A 177 3.32 6.02 13.10
C ALA A 177 2.11 6.86 13.52
N ALA A 178 1.54 6.61 14.71
CA ALA A 178 0.37 7.32 15.22
C ALA A 178 0.68 8.79 15.53
N ILE A 179 1.83 9.07 16.15
CA ILE A 179 2.34 10.42 16.38
C ILE A 179 2.49 11.19 15.05
N GLN A 180 3.09 10.56 14.04
CA GLN A 180 3.31 11.22 12.75
C GLN A 180 1.99 11.45 11.99
N GLY A 181 1.05 10.50 12.06
CA GLY A 181 -0.29 10.69 11.51
C GLY A 181 -1.04 11.83 12.19
N TYR A 182 -0.98 11.92 13.52
CA TYR A 182 -1.61 13.00 14.28
C TYR A 182 -0.95 14.36 14.01
N LEU A 183 0.38 14.44 13.92
CA LEU A 183 1.07 15.69 13.55
C LEU A 183 0.67 16.19 12.15
N ALA A 184 0.37 15.27 11.22
CA ALA A 184 -0.03 15.64 9.87
C ALA A 184 -1.47 16.18 9.79
N HIS A 185 -2.37 15.72 10.66
CA HIS A 185 -3.82 15.98 10.51
C HIS A 185 -4.53 16.52 11.76
N GLY A 186 -3.85 16.62 12.91
CA GLY A 186 -4.39 17.08 14.19
C GLY A 186 -4.50 18.61 14.36
N GLY A 187 -4.24 19.37 13.30
CA GLY A 187 -4.34 20.83 13.27
C GLY A 187 -3.16 21.56 13.93
N GLU A 188 -3.30 22.89 14.08
CA GLU A 188 -2.21 23.79 14.51
C GLU A 188 -1.66 23.46 15.90
N LYS A 189 -2.49 22.91 16.79
CA LYS A 189 -2.12 22.56 18.17
C LYS A 189 -1.62 21.13 18.32
N ALA A 190 -1.47 20.36 17.23
CA ALA A 190 -1.14 18.95 17.30
C ALA A 190 0.16 18.67 18.10
N GLU A 191 1.21 19.46 17.87
CA GLU A 191 2.48 19.30 18.59
C GLU A 191 2.34 19.60 20.09
N GLU A 192 1.62 20.67 20.45
CA GLU A 192 1.38 21.03 21.86
C GLU A 192 0.58 19.93 22.57
N THR A 193 -0.50 19.45 21.95
CA THR A 193 -1.32 18.35 22.47
C THR A 193 -0.48 17.09 22.70
N LEU A 194 0.38 16.72 21.75
CA LEU A 194 1.25 15.57 21.90
C LEU A 194 2.32 15.76 22.99
N ARG A 195 2.89 16.95 23.15
CA ARG A 195 3.84 17.22 24.25
C ARG A 195 3.19 17.04 25.62
N GLN A 196 1.91 17.37 25.75
CA GLN A 196 1.15 17.19 26.99
C GLN A 196 0.75 15.72 27.22
N ALA A 197 0.43 14.99 26.15
CA ALA A 197 -0.02 13.60 26.24
C ALA A 197 1.13 12.59 26.38
N LEU A 198 2.30 12.87 25.80
CA LEU A 198 3.44 11.95 25.77
C LEU A 198 4.38 12.16 26.96
N PRO A 199 4.99 11.08 27.50
CA PRO A 199 6.07 11.22 28.46
C PRO A 199 7.28 11.88 27.81
N GLU A 200 8.06 12.63 28.59
CA GLU A 200 9.21 13.40 28.11
C GLU A 200 10.21 12.53 27.30
N ARG A 201 10.40 11.28 27.72
CA ARG A 201 11.28 10.31 27.02
C ARG A 201 10.89 10.03 25.57
N ASP A 202 9.64 10.26 25.17
CA ASP A 202 9.13 10.02 23.82
C ASP A 202 9.04 11.33 23.00
N HIS A 203 9.36 12.50 23.58
CA HIS A 203 9.30 13.79 22.88
C HIS A 203 10.25 13.88 21.68
N PHE A 204 11.33 13.10 21.65
CA PHE A 204 12.24 13.04 20.50
C PHE A 204 11.53 12.57 19.20
N ILE A 205 10.44 11.80 19.32
CA ILE A 205 9.67 11.33 18.17
C ILE A 205 9.03 12.53 17.44
N LEU A 206 8.67 13.58 18.18
CA LEU A 206 8.13 14.83 17.64
C LEU A 206 9.14 15.59 16.78
N ALA A 207 10.43 15.31 16.89
CA ALA A 207 11.47 15.90 16.06
C ALA A 207 11.78 15.08 14.80
N ILE A 208 11.25 13.86 14.68
CA ILE A 208 11.42 13.04 13.48
C ILE A 208 10.63 13.69 12.34
N ARG A 209 11.31 13.89 11.19
CA ARG A 209 10.72 14.49 9.99
C ARG A 209 10.86 13.53 8.82
N ARG A 210 9.82 13.43 8.00
CA ARG A 210 9.90 12.77 6.70
C ARG A 210 10.63 13.72 5.74
N ILE A 211 11.80 13.31 5.28
CA ILE A 211 12.53 13.99 4.21
C ILE A 211 12.29 13.26 2.90
N ASP A 212 12.20 14.02 1.80
CA ASP A 212 12.23 13.43 0.46
C ASP A 212 13.56 12.67 0.31
N VAL A 213 13.50 11.40 -0.12
CA VAL A 213 14.69 10.55 -0.29
C VAL A 213 15.72 11.18 -1.22
N ARG A 214 15.28 12.00 -2.19
CA ARG A 214 16.15 12.75 -3.11
C ARG A 214 16.89 13.90 -2.43
N LYS A 215 16.37 14.37 -1.29
CA LYS A 215 16.98 15.40 -0.44
C LYS A 215 17.77 14.81 0.73
N ALA A 216 17.66 13.50 0.97
CA ALA A 216 18.42 12.84 2.01
C ALA A 216 19.92 12.87 1.68
N PRO A 217 20.81 13.23 2.62
CA PRO A 217 22.24 13.13 2.43
C PRO A 217 22.62 11.69 2.05
N GLN A 218 23.10 11.51 0.83
CA GLN A 218 23.60 10.22 0.38
C GLN A 218 24.96 9.99 1.01
N ALA A 219 25.18 8.79 1.55
CA ALA A 219 26.49 8.41 2.07
C ALA A 219 27.51 8.53 0.93
N GLN A 220 28.55 9.35 1.13
CA GLN A 220 29.67 9.42 0.21
C GLN A 220 30.66 8.33 0.59
N GLY A 221 30.84 7.32 -0.28
CA GLY A 221 31.93 6.34 -0.21
C GLY A 221 32.04 5.56 1.10
N GLY A 222 31.28 4.46 1.22
CA GLY A 222 31.55 3.43 2.24
C GLY A 222 32.74 2.56 1.86
N LEU A 223 33.33 1.85 2.82
CA LEU A 223 34.49 0.95 2.66
C LEU A 223 34.36 -0.06 1.50
N TYR A 224 33.13 -0.33 1.04
CA TYR A 224 32.78 -1.26 -0.02
C TYR A 224 32.15 -0.62 -1.27
N LEU A 225 31.98 0.70 -1.28
CA LEU A 225 31.50 1.41 -2.46
C LEU A 225 32.72 1.86 -3.26
N LYS A 226 33.00 1.17 -4.38
CA LYS A 226 34.00 1.65 -5.35
C LYS A 226 33.71 3.12 -5.63
N SER A 227 34.69 3.98 -5.36
CA SER A 227 34.64 5.37 -5.76
C SER A 227 34.29 5.40 -7.24
N LYS A 228 33.19 6.09 -7.57
CA LYS A 228 32.77 6.29 -8.95
C LYS A 228 33.88 7.08 -9.63
N GLU A 229 34.84 6.40 -10.26
CA GLU A 229 35.73 7.03 -11.22
C GLU A 229 34.82 7.63 -12.29
N ARG A 230 34.78 8.96 -12.29
CA ARG A 230 34.12 9.74 -13.31
C ARG A 230 34.83 9.41 -14.62
N ASP A 231 34.10 8.80 -15.54
CA ASP A 231 34.00 9.20 -16.94
C ASP A 231 33.20 8.14 -17.70
N VAL A 232 31.88 8.14 -17.50
CA VAL A 232 30.98 7.63 -18.54
C VAL A 232 30.38 8.89 -19.19
N PRO A 233 30.74 9.21 -20.45
CA PRO A 233 30.16 10.31 -21.19
C PRO A 233 28.64 10.18 -21.16
N ALA A 234 27.93 11.30 -20.99
CA ALA A 234 26.48 11.34 -21.02
C ALA A 234 26.01 10.60 -22.29
N HIS A 235 25.27 9.51 -22.10
CA HIS A 235 24.61 8.85 -23.21
C HIS A 235 23.54 9.84 -23.70
N ASP A 236 23.77 10.44 -24.86
CA ASP A 236 22.80 11.32 -25.52
C ASP A 236 21.53 10.50 -25.77
N LEU A 237 20.54 10.66 -24.90
CA LEU A 237 19.18 10.16 -25.07
C LEU A 237 18.41 11.17 -25.95
N ASN A 238 18.94 11.44 -27.14
CA ASN A 238 18.25 12.25 -28.13
C ASN A 238 17.60 11.30 -29.15
N PRO A 239 16.31 10.95 -29.02
CA PRO A 239 15.61 10.09 -29.97
C PRO A 239 15.16 10.95 -31.15
N SER A 240 16.11 11.48 -31.91
CA SER A 240 15.84 12.14 -33.17
C SER A 240 16.56 11.39 -34.28
N SER A 241 15.89 10.42 -34.88
CA SER A 241 15.87 10.19 -36.35
C SER A 241 15.41 8.78 -36.68
N GLY A 242 14.36 8.69 -37.50
CA GLY A 242 14.20 7.59 -38.45
C GLY A 242 13.12 6.56 -38.14
N CYS A 243 11.86 6.95 -38.23
CA CYS A 243 10.84 6.01 -38.71
C CYS A 243 10.04 6.71 -39.80
N GLY A 244 10.42 6.40 -41.05
CA GLY A 244 9.70 6.85 -42.23
C GLY A 244 8.37 6.12 -42.34
N THR A 245 7.31 6.87 -42.61
CA THR A 245 6.03 6.34 -43.06
C THR A 245 5.73 6.92 -44.43
N ASP A 246 6.20 6.23 -45.46
CA ASP A 246 5.56 6.24 -46.78
C ASP A 246 4.34 5.31 -46.68
N GLY A 247 3.15 5.83 -46.95
CA GLY A 247 1.92 5.05 -46.84
C GLY A 247 0.67 5.84 -47.19
N GLN A 248 0.45 6.02 -48.49
CA GLN A 248 -0.78 6.53 -49.11
C GLN A 248 -2.04 5.76 -48.66
N GLY A 249 -3.18 6.47 -48.59
CA GLY A 249 -4.47 5.84 -48.89
C GLY A 249 -5.71 6.37 -48.16
N GLY A 250 -6.40 7.33 -48.79
CA GLY A 250 -7.85 7.26 -49.01
C GLY A 250 -8.82 7.56 -47.86
N GLY A 251 -9.81 8.41 -48.13
CA GLY A 251 -11.05 8.46 -47.34
C GLY A 251 -11.60 9.86 -47.16
N LYS A 252 -12.29 10.34 -48.19
CA LYS A 252 -13.04 11.60 -48.21
C LYS A 252 -14.46 11.37 -47.65
N ASP A 253 -14.94 12.41 -46.99
CA ASP A 253 -16.33 12.90 -46.90
C ASP A 253 -17.37 12.03 -46.17
N GLY A 254 -18.01 12.62 -45.14
CA GLY A 254 -19.13 11.99 -44.44
C GLY A 254 -19.73 12.82 -43.30
N ASP A 255 -20.33 13.95 -43.67
CA ASP A 255 -21.48 14.65 -43.05
C ASP A 255 -21.65 14.74 -41.52
N GLU A 256 -21.40 15.97 -41.10
CA GLU A 256 -21.97 16.74 -39.98
C GLU A 256 -23.51 16.67 -39.94
N LYS A 257 -24.07 16.23 -38.81
CA LYS A 257 -25.46 16.51 -38.44
C LYS A 257 -25.55 16.93 -36.98
N ASP A 258 -25.75 18.23 -36.82
CA ASP A 258 -26.21 18.89 -35.61
C ASP A 258 -27.58 18.35 -35.18
N GLY A 259 -27.66 17.90 -33.93
CA GLY A 259 -28.89 17.53 -33.26
C GLY A 259 -29.06 18.34 -31.99
N ASN A 260 -29.50 19.59 -32.15
CA ASN A 260 -29.91 20.48 -31.07
C ASN A 260 -31.24 19.96 -30.47
N GLY A 261 -31.22 19.56 -29.20
CA GLY A 261 -32.39 19.05 -28.47
C GLY A 261 -32.71 19.93 -27.27
N ASP A 262 -33.61 20.90 -27.48
CA ASP A 262 -34.33 21.64 -26.46
C ASP A 262 -35.17 20.68 -25.60
N CYS A 263 -34.98 20.74 -24.27
CA CYS A 263 -35.91 20.14 -23.30
C CYS A 263 -36.48 21.26 -22.43
N ASP A 264 -37.64 21.74 -22.87
CA ASP A 264 -38.53 22.62 -22.14
C ASP A 264 -39.32 21.78 -21.11
N CYS A 265 -39.29 22.17 -19.83
CA CYS A 265 -40.11 21.55 -18.79
C CYS A 265 -40.85 22.64 -18.02
N LYS A 266 -42.11 22.85 -18.39
CA LYS A 266 -43.14 23.51 -17.58
C LYS A 266 -44.36 22.59 -17.54
N HIS A 267 -44.72 22.11 -16.35
CA HIS A 267 -46.03 22.24 -15.67
C HIS A 267 -46.01 21.37 -14.41
#